data_AF-A0A2N3ASB0-F1
#
_entry.id   AF-A0A2N3ASB0-F1
#
_cell.length_a   1.000
_cell.length_b   1.000
_cell.length_c   1.000
_cell.angle_alpha   90.00
_cell.angle_beta   90.00
_cell.angle_gamma   90.00
#
_symmetry.space_group_name_H-M   'P 1'
#
loop_
_entity.id
_entity.type
_entity.pdbx_description
1 polymer ?
#
loop_
_entity_poly.entity_id
_entity_poly.type
_entity_poly.pdbx_seq_one_letter_code
_entity_poly.pdbx_strand_id
1 'polypeptide(L)'
;MITNKEIYLKRKDEYINITEYDLSVPEKYIIIKYLLNKEGKILEGGIGTGRIIFNLKKIGFKKLYGFDYLPEMISYANSYAKRMKYNVNFSIADAINLNCYKSETFDYTIYLRNFISFIPHQYTRQALKEAYRALKKNGIALFSFLNIEGRWYNKFIGIIVNIVRCFSGYEINMHILPWLSTKKHCFNWKFLFMNQAQVYWFDKGEIIGLLQDVGYKIVEVKTEKEILDDNKREQGSIYIVCKKEN
;
A
#
# COMPACT_ATOMS: atom_id res chain seq x y z
N MET A 1 -19.77 10.99 -5.55
CA MET A 1 -18.78 10.02 -6.06
C MET A 1 -18.61 8.95 -4.99
N ILE A 2 -18.63 7.66 -5.34
CA ILE A 2 -18.44 6.58 -4.37
C ILE A 2 -16.99 6.63 -3.89
N THR A 3 -16.76 6.64 -2.58
CA THR A 3 -15.41 6.68 -2.00
C THR A 3 -14.68 5.35 -2.16
N ASN A 4 -13.34 5.37 -2.18
CA ASN A 4 -12.55 4.14 -2.14
C ASN A 4 -13.00 3.21 -1.01
N LYS A 5 -13.32 3.79 0.17
CA LYS A 5 -13.84 3.07 1.34
C LYS A 5 -15.07 2.23 1.00
N GLU A 6 -16.08 2.82 0.38
CA GLU A 6 -17.33 2.14 0.02
C GLU A 6 -17.11 1.04 -1.02
N ILE A 7 -16.20 1.26 -1.98
CA ILE A 7 -15.84 0.24 -2.97
C ILE A 7 -15.10 -0.94 -2.32
N TYR A 8 -14.18 -0.68 -1.40
CA TYR A 8 -13.50 -1.73 -0.66
C TYR A 8 -14.47 -2.54 0.19
N LEU A 9 -15.40 -1.88 0.88
CA LEU A 9 -16.42 -2.55 1.68
C LEU A 9 -17.30 -3.47 0.82
N LYS A 10 -17.72 -3.01 -0.37
CA LYS A 10 -18.49 -3.81 -1.34
C LYS A 10 -17.72 -5.03 -1.86
N ARG A 11 -16.39 -5.00 -1.81
CA ARG A 11 -15.51 -6.05 -2.36
C ARG A 11 -14.78 -6.84 -1.28
N LYS A 12 -15.18 -6.71 -0.01
CA LYS A 12 -14.51 -7.31 1.14
C LYS A 12 -14.30 -8.83 0.98
N ASP A 13 -15.26 -9.52 0.40
CA ASP A 13 -15.24 -10.98 0.25
C ASP A 13 -14.14 -11.45 -0.73
N GLU A 14 -13.74 -10.60 -1.69
CA GLU A 14 -12.61 -10.89 -2.58
C GLU A 14 -11.27 -10.96 -1.83
N TYR A 15 -11.17 -10.33 -0.66
CA TYR A 15 -9.94 -10.27 0.14
C TYR A 15 -9.85 -11.35 1.23
N ILE A 16 -10.95 -12.07 1.50
CA ILE A 16 -10.96 -13.12 2.52
C ILE A 16 -9.99 -14.26 2.15
N ASN A 17 -10.00 -14.67 0.87
CA ASN A 17 -9.20 -15.79 0.39
C ASN A 17 -7.70 -15.48 0.27
N ILE A 18 -7.30 -14.21 0.26
CA ILE A 18 -5.88 -13.84 0.10
C ILE A 18 -5.08 -13.97 1.39
N THR A 19 -5.74 -14.10 2.55
CA THR A 19 -5.10 -14.13 3.87
C THR A 19 -4.03 -15.22 3.98
N GLU A 20 -4.29 -16.36 3.36
CA GLU A 20 -3.42 -17.53 3.45
C GLU A 20 -2.31 -17.54 2.38
N TYR A 21 -2.35 -16.61 1.44
CA TYR A 21 -1.36 -16.52 0.38
C TYR A 21 0.00 -16.11 0.96
N ASP A 22 1.04 -16.64 0.35
CA ASP A 22 2.41 -16.28 0.70
C ASP A 22 2.72 -14.82 0.26
N LEU A 23 3.83 -14.29 0.74
CA LEU A 23 4.43 -13.07 0.24
C LEU A 23 4.80 -13.23 -1.24
N SER A 24 4.53 -12.19 -2.03
CA SER A 24 5.01 -12.11 -3.42
C SER A 24 6.54 -12.01 -3.45
N VAL A 25 7.15 -12.31 -4.60
CA VAL A 25 8.61 -12.23 -4.76
C VAL A 25 9.17 -10.85 -4.39
N PRO A 26 8.59 -9.71 -4.84
CA PRO A 26 9.07 -8.40 -4.42
C PRO A 26 8.93 -8.12 -2.93
N GLU A 27 7.83 -8.56 -2.32
CA GLU A 27 7.62 -8.42 -0.88
C GLU A 27 8.66 -9.22 -0.09
N LYS A 28 8.92 -10.48 -0.48
CA LYS A 28 9.96 -11.32 0.14
C LYS A 28 11.34 -10.67 0.00
N TYR A 29 11.67 -10.17 -1.19
CA TYR A 29 12.94 -9.53 -1.48
C TYR A 29 13.24 -8.39 -0.50
N ILE A 30 12.34 -7.40 -0.40
CA ILE A 30 12.57 -6.25 0.49
C ILE A 30 12.44 -6.62 1.98
N ILE A 31 11.51 -7.50 2.36
CA ILE A 31 11.28 -7.87 3.77
C ILE A 31 12.49 -8.61 4.32
N ILE A 32 13.00 -9.61 3.60
CA ILE A 32 14.13 -10.43 4.06
C ILE A 32 15.41 -9.60 4.11
N LYS A 33 15.61 -8.72 3.12
CA LYS A 33 16.83 -7.90 3.02
C LYS A 33 16.94 -6.85 4.12
N TYR A 34 15.82 -6.26 4.56
CA TYR A 34 15.84 -5.08 5.42
C TYR A 34 15.25 -5.26 6.83
N LEU A 35 14.39 -6.26 7.05
CA LEU A 35 13.82 -6.52 8.38
C LEU A 35 14.58 -7.65 9.07
N LEU A 36 15.72 -7.27 9.66
CA LEU A 36 16.70 -8.20 10.21
C LEU A 36 16.41 -8.58 11.67
N ASN A 37 15.96 -7.62 12.49
CA ASN A 37 15.72 -7.86 13.91
C ASN A 37 14.31 -8.44 14.17
N LYS A 38 14.21 -9.74 14.48
CA LYS A 38 12.93 -10.42 14.75
C LYS A 38 12.22 -9.97 16.04
N GLU A 39 12.96 -9.32 16.94
CA GLU A 39 12.45 -8.72 18.18
C GLU A 39 12.00 -7.26 18.02
N GLY A 40 12.25 -6.67 16.86
CA GLY A 40 11.82 -5.31 16.52
C GLY A 40 10.30 -5.20 16.40
N LYS A 41 9.76 -4.05 16.79
CA LYS A 41 8.34 -3.73 16.64
C LYS A 41 8.05 -3.33 15.19
N ILE A 42 7.07 -3.99 14.59
CA ILE A 42 6.63 -3.72 13.21
C ILE A 42 5.22 -3.13 13.25
N LEU A 43 5.01 -2.06 12.50
CA LEU A 43 3.68 -1.55 12.14
C LEU A 43 3.40 -1.79 10.65
N GLU A 44 2.32 -2.49 10.32
CA GLU A 44 1.78 -2.56 8.95
C GLU A 44 0.56 -1.64 8.81
N GLY A 45 0.56 -0.78 7.80
CA GLY A 45 -0.59 0.05 7.44
C GLY A 45 -1.43 -0.56 6.33
N GLY A 46 -2.76 -0.53 6.49
CA GLY A 46 -3.69 -1.10 5.52
C GLY A 46 -3.62 -2.62 5.44
N ILE A 47 -3.70 -3.28 6.60
CA ILE A 47 -3.49 -4.73 6.70
C ILE A 47 -4.51 -5.56 5.90
N GLY A 48 -5.69 -5.00 5.60
CA GLY A 48 -6.83 -5.75 5.09
C GLY A 48 -7.11 -6.98 5.95
N THR A 49 -7.05 -8.15 5.34
CA THR A 49 -7.28 -9.43 6.05
C THR A 49 -6.05 -9.99 6.77
N GLY A 50 -4.90 -9.30 6.72
CA GLY A 50 -3.70 -9.62 7.51
C GLY A 50 -2.65 -10.48 6.81
N ARG A 51 -2.69 -10.62 5.47
CA ARG A 51 -1.78 -11.52 4.73
C ARG A 51 -0.29 -11.26 5.04
N ILE A 52 0.18 -10.02 4.96
CA ILE A 52 1.62 -9.73 5.14
C ILE A 52 2.01 -9.92 6.61
N ILE A 53 1.30 -9.30 7.56
CA ILE A 53 1.60 -9.44 8.99
C ILE A 53 1.59 -10.90 9.47
N PHE A 54 0.70 -11.75 8.95
CA PHE A 54 0.70 -13.17 9.30
C PHE A 54 1.88 -13.93 8.69
N ASN A 55 2.32 -13.57 7.49
CA ASN A 55 3.58 -14.12 6.95
C ASN A 55 4.80 -13.64 7.75
N LEU A 56 4.83 -12.39 8.23
CA LEU A 56 5.87 -11.93 9.15
C LEU A 56 5.86 -12.74 10.46
N LYS A 57 4.67 -13.08 10.98
CA LYS A 57 4.56 -13.98 12.13
C LYS A 57 5.18 -15.35 11.86
N LYS A 58 4.88 -15.95 10.70
CA LYS A 58 5.43 -17.25 10.27
C LYS A 58 6.96 -17.21 10.12
N ILE A 59 7.52 -16.11 9.63
CA ILE A 59 8.96 -15.88 9.47
C ILE A 59 9.66 -15.54 10.81
N GLY A 60 8.91 -15.48 11.92
CA GLY A 60 9.45 -15.46 13.28
C GLY A 60 9.41 -14.11 14.00
N PHE A 61 8.84 -13.06 13.40
CA PHE A 61 8.69 -11.77 14.08
C PHE A 61 7.73 -11.86 15.28
N LYS A 62 8.10 -11.20 16.37
CA LYS A 62 7.38 -11.34 17.66
C LYS A 62 6.40 -10.21 17.94
N LYS A 63 6.78 -8.96 17.66
CA LYS A 63 6.05 -7.76 18.07
C LYS A 63 5.38 -7.09 16.87
N LEU A 64 4.21 -7.60 16.54
CA LEU A 64 3.47 -7.23 15.33
C LEU A 64 2.28 -6.34 15.68
N TYR A 65 2.16 -5.23 14.95
CA TYR A 65 1.09 -4.26 15.06
C TYR A 65 0.57 -3.95 13.65
N GLY A 66 -0.73 -3.82 13.52
CA GLY A 66 -1.37 -3.54 12.24
C GLY A 66 -2.58 -2.64 12.41
N PHE A 67 -2.85 -1.82 11.40
CA PHE A 67 -4.08 -1.04 11.36
C PHE A 67 -4.74 -1.08 9.99
N ASP A 68 -6.05 -0.89 10.00
CA ASP A 68 -6.87 -0.67 8.83
C ASP A 68 -7.98 0.31 9.18
N TYR A 69 -8.44 1.05 8.18
CA TYR A 69 -9.53 2.01 8.36
C TYR A 69 -10.91 1.33 8.37
N LEU A 70 -11.02 0.10 7.86
CA LEU A 70 -12.26 -0.67 7.83
C LEU A 70 -12.40 -1.59 9.05
N PRO A 71 -13.39 -1.37 9.94
CA PRO A 71 -13.64 -2.24 11.10
C PRO A 71 -13.83 -3.72 10.73
N GLU A 72 -14.43 -4.00 9.59
CA GLU A 72 -14.67 -5.36 9.09
C GLU A 72 -13.37 -6.11 8.80
N MET A 73 -12.36 -5.41 8.29
CA MET A 73 -11.03 -5.96 8.02
C MET A 73 -10.33 -6.33 9.32
N ILE A 74 -10.40 -5.43 10.31
CA ILE A 74 -9.87 -5.67 11.66
C ILE A 74 -10.58 -6.84 12.35
N SER A 75 -11.90 -6.94 12.22
CA SER A 75 -12.67 -8.06 12.80
C SER A 75 -12.27 -9.40 12.18
N TYR A 76 -12.10 -9.44 10.85
CA TYR A 76 -11.63 -10.63 10.15
C TYR A 76 -10.21 -11.01 10.58
N ALA A 77 -9.28 -10.05 10.58
CA ALA A 77 -7.88 -10.29 10.95
C ALA A 77 -7.76 -10.79 12.41
N ASN A 78 -8.54 -10.24 13.35
CA ASN A 78 -8.60 -10.72 14.72
C ASN A 78 -9.11 -12.17 14.80
N SER A 79 -10.17 -12.49 14.06
CA SER A 79 -10.74 -13.84 14.03
C SER A 79 -9.75 -14.87 13.47
N TYR A 80 -9.03 -14.51 12.41
CA TYR A 80 -7.96 -15.33 11.84
C TYR A 80 -6.80 -15.51 12.83
N ALA A 81 -6.32 -14.42 13.43
CA ALA A 81 -5.23 -14.45 14.40
C ALA A 81 -5.56 -15.33 15.61
N LYS A 82 -6.80 -15.25 16.13
CA LYS A 82 -7.28 -16.10 17.22
C LYS A 82 -7.26 -17.58 16.83
N ARG A 83 -7.76 -17.93 15.65
CA ARG A 83 -7.75 -19.32 15.13
C ARG A 83 -6.33 -19.87 15.00
N MET A 84 -5.40 -19.06 14.50
CA MET A 84 -4.01 -19.44 14.29
C MET A 84 -3.13 -19.29 15.55
N LYS A 85 -3.70 -18.83 16.67
CA LYS A 85 -2.97 -18.49 17.91
C LYS A 85 -1.82 -17.50 17.65
N TYR A 86 -2.02 -16.57 16.74
CA TYR A 86 -1.06 -15.51 16.43
C TYR A 86 -1.32 -14.31 17.35
N ASN A 87 -0.29 -13.93 18.10
CA ASN A 87 -0.30 -12.69 18.88
C ASN A 87 0.08 -11.50 17.97
N VAL A 88 -0.93 -10.75 17.52
CA VAL A 88 -0.80 -9.55 16.68
C VAL A 88 -1.76 -8.49 17.22
N ASN A 89 -1.31 -7.24 17.32
CA ASN A 89 -2.10 -6.13 17.86
C ASN A 89 -2.73 -5.33 16.73
N PHE A 90 -4.05 -5.37 16.62
CA PHE A 90 -4.79 -4.68 15.58
C PHE A 90 -5.52 -3.44 16.11
N SER A 91 -5.55 -2.37 15.31
CA SER A 91 -6.34 -1.17 15.59
C SER A 91 -7.14 -0.70 14.38
N ILE A 92 -8.29 -0.09 14.64
CA ILE A 92 -9.02 0.66 13.62
C ILE A 92 -8.44 2.07 13.61
N ALA A 93 -7.78 2.46 12.53
CA ALA A 93 -7.13 3.77 12.41
C ALA A 93 -7.06 4.24 10.96
N ASP A 94 -6.98 5.56 10.77
CA ASP A 94 -6.74 6.17 9.47
C ASP A 94 -5.24 6.45 9.32
N ALA A 95 -4.65 6.14 8.16
CA ALA A 95 -3.24 6.40 7.90
C ALA A 95 -2.87 7.88 8.02
N ILE A 96 -3.81 8.80 7.84
CA ILE A 96 -3.59 10.25 7.98
C ILE A 96 -3.63 10.72 9.44
N ASN A 97 -4.03 9.86 10.38
CA ASN A 97 -4.08 10.13 11.81
C ASN A 97 -3.86 8.86 12.63
N LEU A 98 -2.62 8.65 13.06
CA LEU A 98 -2.17 7.48 13.83
C LEU A 98 -1.92 7.84 15.30
N ASN A 99 -2.71 8.75 15.88
CA ASN A 99 -2.57 9.19 17.27
C ASN A 99 -2.75 8.07 18.31
N CYS A 100 -3.34 6.94 17.94
CA CYS A 100 -3.38 5.73 18.77
C CYS A 100 -1.98 5.12 19.00
N TYR A 101 -0.99 5.50 18.19
CA TYR A 101 0.40 5.10 18.33
C TYR A 101 1.28 6.28 18.75
N LYS A 102 2.13 6.05 19.76
CA LYS A 102 3.11 7.03 20.21
C LYS A 102 4.19 7.24 19.14
N SER A 103 4.76 8.44 19.11
CA SER A 103 5.91 8.74 18.25
C SER A 103 7.08 7.80 18.59
N GLU A 104 7.90 7.48 17.59
CA GLU A 104 9.12 6.67 17.74
C GLU A 104 8.89 5.33 18.45
N THR A 105 7.83 4.63 18.07
CA THR A 105 7.45 3.34 18.68
C THR A 105 8.01 2.15 17.91
N PHE A 106 8.08 2.24 16.58
CA PHE A 106 8.32 1.10 15.70
C PHE A 106 9.74 1.11 15.14
N ASP A 107 10.38 -0.06 15.16
CA ASP A 107 11.67 -0.27 14.50
C ASP A 107 11.49 -0.37 12.97
N TYR A 108 10.31 -0.85 12.56
CA TYR A 108 9.94 -1.06 11.16
C TYR A 108 8.51 -0.59 10.87
N THR A 109 8.30 0.08 9.75
CA THR A 109 6.96 0.38 9.22
C THR A 109 6.79 -0.17 7.80
N ILE A 110 5.63 -0.76 7.49
CA ILE A 110 5.36 -1.43 6.22
C ILE A 110 4.08 -0.87 5.61
N TYR A 111 4.19 -0.32 4.41
CA TYR A 111 3.10 0.22 3.60
C TYR A 111 3.21 -0.33 2.17
N LEU A 112 2.97 -1.63 2.04
CA LEU A 112 3.12 -2.37 0.79
C LEU A 112 1.79 -2.48 0.03
N ARG A 113 1.78 -3.23 -1.08
CA ARG A 113 0.58 -3.44 -1.94
C ARG A 113 -0.04 -2.15 -2.47
N ASN A 114 0.83 -1.15 -2.72
CA ASN A 114 0.48 0.17 -3.20
C ASN A 114 -0.52 0.92 -2.31
N PHE A 115 -0.56 0.61 -1.01
CA PHE A 115 -1.52 1.18 -0.06
C PHE A 115 -1.61 2.71 -0.14
N ILE A 116 -0.46 3.40 -0.20
CA ILE A 116 -0.42 4.88 -0.27
C ILE A 116 -1.10 5.42 -1.53
N SER A 117 -1.08 4.68 -2.65
CA SER A 117 -1.78 5.05 -3.89
C SER A 117 -3.30 5.02 -3.79
N PHE A 118 -3.87 4.43 -2.74
CA PHE A 118 -5.31 4.45 -2.48
C PHE A 118 -5.74 5.59 -1.55
N ILE A 119 -4.79 6.27 -0.92
CA ILE A 119 -5.05 7.49 -0.14
C ILE A 119 -5.22 8.63 -1.13
N PRO A 120 -6.25 9.50 -0.97
CA PRO A 120 -6.38 10.68 -1.81
C PRO A 120 -5.09 11.51 -1.76
N HIS A 121 -4.60 11.92 -2.92
CA HIS A 121 -3.27 12.53 -3.10
C HIS A 121 -2.98 13.70 -2.16
N GLN A 122 -3.97 14.57 -1.94
CA GLN A 122 -3.88 15.70 -1.00
C GLN A 122 -3.52 15.30 0.44
N TYR A 123 -3.80 14.05 0.85
CA TYR A 123 -3.48 13.51 2.17
C TYR A 123 -2.26 12.56 2.16
N THR A 124 -1.68 12.26 1.01
CA THR A 124 -0.49 11.37 0.91
C THR A 124 0.64 11.87 1.80
N ARG A 125 0.95 13.17 1.75
CA ARG A 125 2.01 13.75 2.59
C ARG A 125 1.71 13.60 4.09
N GLN A 126 0.45 13.73 4.49
CA GLN A 126 0.04 13.57 5.89
C GLN A 126 0.20 12.12 6.35
N ALA A 127 -0.20 11.14 5.52
CA ALA A 127 0.01 9.73 5.83
C ALA A 127 1.50 9.36 5.95
N LEU A 128 2.35 9.87 5.07
CA LEU A 128 3.80 9.68 5.14
C LEU A 128 4.40 10.31 6.41
N LYS A 129 3.90 11.48 6.84
CA LYS A 129 4.31 12.10 8.11
C LYS A 129 3.94 11.26 9.33
N GLU A 130 2.73 10.70 9.36
CA GLU A 130 2.31 9.84 10.48
C GLU A 130 3.13 8.54 10.53
N ALA A 131 3.42 7.94 9.38
CA ALA A 131 4.36 6.82 9.27
C ALA A 131 5.75 7.19 9.83
N TYR A 132 6.28 8.36 9.45
CA TYR A 132 7.59 8.85 9.89
C TYR A 132 7.61 9.15 11.39
N ARG A 133 6.54 9.76 11.91
CA ARG A 133 6.38 10.06 13.34
C ARG A 133 6.39 8.78 14.18
N ALA A 134 5.67 7.75 13.75
CA ALA A 134 5.57 6.48 14.46
C ALA A 134 6.88 5.66 14.39
N LEU A 135 7.68 5.84 13.35
CA LEU A 135 8.97 5.18 13.17
C LEU A 135 10.04 5.77 14.12
N LYS A 136 10.85 4.89 14.72
CA LYS A 136 12.01 5.27 15.53
C LYS A 136 13.12 5.88 14.69
N LYS A 137 13.99 6.63 15.37
CA LYS A 137 15.32 6.96 14.82
C LYS A 137 16.06 5.68 14.43
N ASN A 138 16.72 5.73 13.29
CA ASN A 138 17.33 4.59 12.60
C ASN A 138 16.38 3.46 12.17
N GLY A 139 15.07 3.61 12.35
CA GLY A 139 14.08 2.66 11.88
C GLY A 139 13.98 2.63 10.36
N ILE A 140 13.48 1.50 9.83
CA ILE A 140 13.33 1.28 8.39
C ILE A 140 11.84 1.31 8.00
N ALA A 141 11.52 2.06 6.96
CA ALA A 141 10.21 2.06 6.34
C ALA A 141 10.26 1.39 4.95
N LEU A 142 9.34 0.47 4.71
CA LEU A 142 9.11 -0.15 3.41
C LEU A 142 7.83 0.41 2.80
N PHE A 143 7.95 0.91 1.57
CA PHE A 143 6.82 1.41 0.81
C PHE A 143 6.73 0.72 -0.55
N SER A 144 5.51 0.66 -1.09
CA SER A 144 5.29 0.44 -2.52
C SER A 144 4.24 1.40 -3.05
N PHE A 145 4.39 1.83 -4.30
CA PHE A 145 3.49 2.77 -4.97
C PHE A 145 3.18 2.29 -6.38
N LEU A 146 2.00 2.66 -6.90
CA LEU A 146 1.74 2.58 -8.33
C LEU A 146 2.58 3.63 -9.05
N ASN A 147 3.48 3.18 -9.92
CA ASN A 147 4.34 4.02 -10.74
C ASN A 147 3.77 4.12 -12.15
N ILE A 148 3.54 5.35 -12.63
CA ILE A 148 2.96 5.59 -13.94
C ILE A 148 3.83 5.04 -15.08
N GLU A 149 5.16 5.07 -14.92
CA GLU A 149 6.14 4.54 -15.88
C GLU A 149 6.13 3.01 -15.93
N GLY A 150 5.58 2.36 -14.90
CA GLY A 150 5.53 0.90 -14.80
C GLY A 150 4.52 0.24 -15.73
N ARG A 151 3.72 1.01 -16.48
CA ARG A 151 2.81 0.52 -17.52
C ARG A 151 2.75 1.50 -18.68
N TRP A 152 3.38 1.17 -19.80
CA TRP A 152 3.43 2.04 -20.98
C TRP A 152 2.03 2.51 -21.45
N TYR A 153 1.01 1.65 -21.32
CA TYR A 153 -0.36 1.97 -21.75
C TYR A 153 -1.13 2.89 -20.79
N ASN A 154 -0.67 3.12 -19.56
CA ASN A 154 -1.35 4.01 -18.61
C ASN A 154 -1.46 5.45 -19.13
N LYS A 155 -0.43 5.93 -19.86
CA LYS A 155 -0.47 7.26 -20.49
C LYS A 155 -1.59 7.35 -21.52
N PHE A 156 -1.75 6.32 -22.36
CA PHE A 156 -2.84 6.24 -23.34
C PHE A 156 -4.22 6.13 -22.68
N ILE A 157 -4.35 5.30 -21.64
CA ILE A 157 -5.60 5.20 -20.87
C ILE A 157 -5.96 6.54 -20.22
N GLY A 158 -4.98 7.26 -19.66
CA GLY A 158 -5.18 8.56 -19.05
C GLY A 158 -5.79 9.58 -20.03
N ILE A 159 -5.33 9.58 -21.28
CA ILE A 159 -5.91 10.42 -22.35
C ILE A 159 -7.39 10.07 -22.56
N ILE A 160 -7.71 8.79 -22.75
CA ILE A 160 -9.09 8.32 -23.00
C ILE A 160 -10.01 8.69 -21.82
N VAL A 161 -9.58 8.43 -20.59
CA VAL A 161 -10.35 8.75 -19.38
C VAL A 161 -10.59 10.25 -19.26
N ASN A 162 -9.58 11.06 -19.56
CA ASN A 162 -9.69 12.51 -19.44
C ASN A 162 -10.61 13.12 -20.50
N ILE A 163 -10.66 12.55 -21.71
CA ILE A 163 -11.66 12.93 -22.72
C ILE A 163 -13.07 12.69 -22.16
N VAL A 164 -13.33 11.51 -21.59
CA VAL A 164 -14.64 11.21 -20.98
C VAL A 164 -14.97 12.13 -19.81
N ARG A 165 -13.99 12.43 -18.94
CA ARG A 165 -14.15 13.38 -17.81
C ARG A 165 -14.49 14.79 -18.28
N CYS A 166 -13.84 15.26 -19.35
CA CYS A 166 -14.09 16.57 -19.95
C CYS A 166 -15.56 16.71 -20.38
N PHE A 167 -16.10 15.71 -21.08
CA PHE A 167 -17.53 15.70 -21.48
C PHE A 167 -18.49 15.54 -20.30
N SER A 168 -18.01 15.03 -19.17
CA SER A 168 -18.82 14.75 -17.98
C SER A 168 -18.68 15.81 -16.88
N GLY A 169 -17.92 16.89 -17.11
CA GLY A 169 -17.71 17.98 -16.15
C GLY A 169 -16.85 17.63 -14.93
N TYR A 170 -16.04 16.57 -15.00
CA TYR A 170 -15.18 16.15 -13.89
C TYR A 170 -13.74 16.70 -14.04
N GLU A 171 -13.05 16.83 -12.90
CA GLU A 171 -11.66 17.27 -12.86
C GLU A 171 -10.75 16.31 -13.65
N ILE A 172 -9.94 16.90 -14.52
CA ILE A 172 -9.01 16.19 -15.40
C ILE A 172 -7.69 16.00 -14.66
N ASN A 173 -7.31 14.74 -14.41
CA ASN A 173 -6.03 14.41 -13.80
C ASN A 173 -5.50 13.08 -14.36
N MET A 174 -4.35 13.13 -15.04
CA MET A 174 -3.71 11.95 -15.68
C MET A 174 -3.19 10.92 -14.68
N HIS A 175 -2.93 11.31 -13.43
CA HIS A 175 -2.41 10.44 -12.37
C HIS A 175 -3.52 9.72 -11.62
N ILE A 176 -4.74 10.27 -11.62
CA ILE A 176 -5.89 9.63 -11.01
C ILE A 176 -6.51 8.70 -12.04
N LEU A 177 -6.19 7.42 -11.95
CA LEU A 177 -6.77 6.40 -12.81
C LEU A 177 -7.72 5.51 -12.00
N PRO A 178 -8.83 5.07 -12.62
CA PRO A 178 -9.65 4.01 -12.06
C PRO A 178 -8.84 2.71 -11.83
N TRP A 179 -9.17 1.98 -10.76
CA TRP A 179 -8.54 0.71 -10.46
C TRP A 179 -8.85 -0.35 -11.54
N LEU A 180 -7.85 -0.66 -12.36
CA LEU A 180 -7.97 -1.65 -13.44
C LEU A 180 -7.68 -3.06 -12.89
N SER A 181 -8.72 -3.89 -12.78
CA SER A 181 -8.57 -5.32 -12.54
C SER A 181 -8.02 -6.01 -13.80
N THR A 182 -6.74 -6.36 -13.81
CA THR A 182 -6.10 -7.07 -14.93
C THR A 182 -6.37 -8.59 -14.91
N LYS A 183 -7.13 -9.09 -13.92
CA LYS A 183 -7.29 -10.55 -13.66
C LYS A 183 -8.28 -11.28 -14.58
N LYS A 184 -9.07 -10.58 -15.40
CA LYS A 184 -9.93 -11.23 -16.39
C LYS A 184 -9.67 -10.61 -17.75
N HIS A 185 -9.58 -11.46 -18.77
CA HIS A 185 -9.42 -11.11 -20.19
C HIS A 185 -10.61 -10.31 -20.79
N CYS A 186 -11.37 -9.59 -19.96
CA CYS A 186 -12.48 -8.75 -20.36
C CYS A 186 -12.12 -7.30 -20.03
N PHE A 187 -11.92 -6.48 -21.05
CA PHE A 187 -11.81 -5.03 -20.91
C PHE A 187 -13.06 -4.52 -20.17
N ASN A 188 -12.88 -4.03 -18.94
CA ASN A 188 -14.00 -3.57 -18.14
C ASN A 188 -14.45 -2.20 -18.65
N TRP A 189 -15.44 -2.14 -19.55
CA TRP A 189 -15.99 -0.87 -20.05
C TRP A 189 -16.59 0.00 -18.94
N LYS A 190 -16.93 -0.58 -17.78
CA LYS A 190 -17.29 0.18 -16.57
C LYS A 190 -16.16 1.09 -16.09
N PHE A 191 -14.92 0.88 -16.56
CA PHE A 191 -13.79 1.70 -16.18
C PHE A 191 -13.92 3.17 -16.65
N LEU A 192 -14.67 3.41 -17.73
CA LEU A 192 -14.97 4.75 -18.22
C LEU A 192 -16.00 5.48 -17.35
N PHE A 193 -16.75 4.74 -16.52
CA PHE A 193 -17.77 5.29 -15.64
C PHE A 193 -17.21 5.39 -14.21
N MET A 194 -17.38 6.54 -13.55
CA MET A 194 -16.71 6.88 -12.27
C MET A 194 -17.24 6.16 -11.01
N ASN A 195 -17.78 4.94 -11.16
CA ASN A 195 -18.33 4.12 -10.07
C ASN A 195 -17.33 3.10 -9.52
N GLN A 196 -16.04 3.45 -9.44
CA GLN A 196 -14.98 2.54 -9.01
C GLN A 196 -13.88 3.28 -8.24
N ALA A 197 -13.05 2.52 -7.53
CA ALA A 197 -11.99 3.07 -6.72
C ALA A 197 -10.98 3.81 -7.61
N GLN A 198 -10.62 5.01 -7.22
CA GLN A 198 -9.61 5.82 -7.88
C GLN A 198 -8.30 5.63 -7.15
N VAL A 199 -7.24 5.42 -7.94
CA VAL A 199 -5.88 5.28 -7.43
C VAL A 199 -4.99 6.33 -8.06
N TYR A 200 -4.06 6.83 -7.27
CA TYR A 200 -3.05 7.77 -7.73
C TYR A 200 -1.81 7.02 -8.22
N TRP A 201 -1.45 7.26 -9.48
CA TRP A 201 -0.25 6.76 -10.13
C TRP A 201 0.82 7.83 -10.07
N PHE A 202 1.84 7.61 -9.25
CA PHE A 202 2.88 8.58 -9.03
C PHE A 202 3.96 8.52 -10.10
N ASP A 203 4.61 9.66 -10.36
CA ASP A 203 5.91 9.69 -11.01
C ASP A 203 7.00 9.29 -10.00
N LYS A 204 8.05 8.59 -10.45
CA LYS A 204 9.16 8.18 -9.57
C LYS A 204 9.79 9.37 -8.83
N GLY A 205 9.99 10.50 -9.52
CA GLY A 205 10.56 11.71 -8.94
C GLY A 205 9.68 12.33 -7.84
N GLU A 206 8.36 12.30 -8.05
CA GLU A 206 7.38 12.78 -7.08
C GLU A 206 7.41 11.96 -5.78
N ILE A 207 7.46 10.62 -5.89
CA ILE A 207 7.52 9.74 -4.72
C ILE A 207 8.77 10.05 -3.89
N ILE A 208 9.92 10.17 -4.56
CA ILE A 208 11.21 10.46 -3.91
C ILE A 208 11.15 11.82 -3.21
N GLY A 209 10.65 12.86 -3.89
CA GLY A 209 10.48 14.19 -3.33
C GLY A 209 9.59 14.19 -2.08
N LEU A 210 8.41 13.56 -2.15
CA LEU A 210 7.49 13.47 -1.00
C LEU A 210 8.11 12.78 0.22
N LEU A 211 8.87 11.71 0.02
CA LEU A 211 9.53 10.98 1.11
C LEU A 211 10.66 11.82 1.72
N GLN A 212 11.49 12.45 0.88
CA GLN A 212 12.58 13.33 1.33
C GLN A 212 12.06 14.56 2.08
N ASP A 213 10.98 15.18 1.60
CA ASP A 213 10.30 16.34 2.22
C ASP A 213 9.71 16.03 3.61
N VAL A 214 9.43 14.75 3.89
CA VAL A 214 9.00 14.28 5.21
C VAL A 214 10.20 14.04 6.13
N GLY A 215 11.40 13.84 5.56
CA GLY A 215 12.64 13.59 6.29
C GLY A 215 13.16 12.17 6.17
N TYR A 216 12.60 11.35 5.28
CA TYR A 216 13.15 10.02 5.00
C TYR A 216 14.43 10.11 4.17
N LYS A 217 15.43 9.32 4.54
CA LYS A 217 16.54 8.99 3.65
C LYS A 217 16.17 7.79 2.80
N ILE A 218 16.25 7.95 1.48
CA ILE A 218 16.07 6.85 0.54
C ILE A 218 17.30 5.93 0.61
N VAL A 219 17.08 4.65 0.86
CA VAL A 219 18.11 3.61 0.92
C VAL A 219 18.15 2.82 -0.39
N GLU A 220 16.99 2.44 -0.90
CA GLU A 220 16.89 1.68 -2.14
C GLU A 220 15.58 2.01 -2.86
N VAL A 221 15.63 2.03 -4.19
CA VAL A 221 14.47 2.14 -5.07
C VAL A 221 14.56 1.04 -6.11
N LYS A 222 13.53 0.21 -6.21
CA LYS A 222 13.45 -0.88 -7.18
C LYS A 222 12.05 -0.97 -7.77
N THR A 223 11.97 -1.00 -9.08
CA THR A 223 10.72 -1.34 -9.77
C THR A 223 10.41 -2.82 -9.59
N GLU A 224 9.14 -3.19 -9.67
CA GLU A 224 8.71 -4.59 -9.67
C GLU A 224 9.45 -5.40 -10.75
N LYS A 225 9.68 -4.80 -11.93
CA LYS A 225 10.43 -5.40 -13.03
C LYS A 225 11.89 -5.67 -12.68
N GLU A 226 12.58 -4.76 -12.00
CA GLU A 226 13.97 -5.00 -11.59
C GLU A 226 14.11 -6.10 -10.53
N ILE A 227 13.04 -6.43 -9.81
CA ILE A 227 13.05 -7.50 -8.79
C ILE A 227 12.61 -8.85 -9.39
N LEU A 228 11.78 -8.83 -10.42
CA LEU A 228 11.29 -10.03 -11.11
C LEU A 228 12.16 -10.30 -12.34
N ASP A 229 12.97 -11.36 -12.33
CA ASP A 229 13.60 -11.86 -13.57
C ASP A 229 12.51 -12.21 -14.60
N ASP A 230 12.66 -11.65 -15.80
CA ASP A 230 11.69 -11.52 -16.89
C ASP A 230 10.73 -12.72 -17.06
N ASN A 231 9.41 -12.45 -17.03
CA ASN A 231 8.30 -13.13 -17.75
C ASN A 231 6.90 -12.92 -17.13
N LYS A 232 6.74 -12.12 -16.07
CA LYS A 232 5.41 -11.87 -15.46
C LYS A 232 4.87 -10.49 -15.80
N ARG A 233 3.56 -10.43 -16.10
CA ARG A 233 2.82 -9.21 -16.44
C ARG A 233 3.05 -8.12 -15.39
N GLU A 234 3.60 -6.98 -15.83
CA GLU A 234 3.90 -5.79 -15.04
C GLU A 234 2.64 -5.27 -14.34
N GLN A 235 2.65 -5.16 -13.00
CA GLN A 235 1.60 -4.42 -12.28
C GLN A 235 1.97 -2.96 -12.07
N GLY A 236 3.19 -2.57 -12.43
CA GLY A 236 3.66 -1.18 -12.40
C GLY A 236 3.93 -0.68 -11.00
N SER A 237 4.31 -1.56 -10.07
CA SER A 237 4.65 -1.15 -8.71
C SER A 237 6.12 -0.74 -8.62
N ILE A 238 6.42 0.26 -7.80
CA ILE A 238 7.78 0.61 -7.39
C ILE A 238 7.91 0.43 -5.88
N TYR A 239 8.99 -0.20 -5.44
CA TYR A 239 9.29 -0.48 -4.04
C TYR A 239 10.41 0.45 -3.58
N ILE A 240 10.21 1.07 -2.42
CA ILE A 240 11.16 2.03 -1.86
C ILE A 240 11.44 1.66 -0.41
N VAL A 241 12.73 1.61 -0.09
CA VAL A 241 13.23 1.40 1.26
C VAL A 241 13.76 2.72 1.77
N CYS A 242 13.28 3.12 2.93
CA CYS A 242 13.64 4.37 3.58
C CYS A 242 14.19 4.12 4.98
N LYS A 243 15.02 5.05 5.45
CA LYS A 243 15.48 5.11 6.84
C LYS A 243 15.15 6.47 7.45
N LYS A 244 14.76 6.49 8.72
CA LYS A 244 14.67 7.73 9.51
C LYS A 244 16.01 7.98 10.18
N GLU A 245 16.75 9.00 9.78
CA GLU A 245 18.06 9.31 10.38
C GLU A 245 17.96 10.19 11.63
N ASN A 246 16.93 11.03 11.72
CA ASN A 246 16.76 12.02 12.79
C ASN A 246 15.50 11.82 13.62
#